data_AF-A0A7K4JNF3-F1
#
_entry.id   AF-A0A7K4JNF3-F1
#
_cell.length_a   1.000
_cell.length_b   1.000
_cell.length_c   1.000
_cell.angle_alpha   90.00
_cell.angle_beta   90.00
_cell.angle_gamma   90.00
#
_symmetry.space_group_name_H-M   'P 1'
#
loop_
_entity.id
_entity.type
_entity.pdbx_description
1 polymer ?
#
loop_
_entity_poly.entity_id
_entity_poly.type
_entity_poly.pdbx_seq_one_letter_code
_entity_poly.pdbx_strand_id
1 'polypeptide(L)'
;LPQLGPHVPPRLTQQPWHLLFSTARDGFSLRTLYRRGGQSGSPALLLIRDTEAQAFGAFSATAIRRSKGFYGTGETFLFSFSPELKVFRWTGRNNFFLKGDVDLLMVGGG
;
A
#
# COMPACT_ATOMS: atom_id res chain seq x y z
N LEU A 1 4.63 -5.04 11.88
CA LEU A 1 5.69 -4.57 10.95
C LEU A 1 6.91 -5.49 10.91
N PRO A 2 7.48 -5.99 12.02
CA PRO A 2 8.70 -6.81 11.97
C PRO A 2 8.58 -8.01 11.01
N GLN A 3 7.42 -8.67 11.00
CA GLN A 3 7.14 -9.79 10.09
C GLN A 3 7.12 -9.41 8.61
N LEU A 4 6.83 -8.15 8.25
CA LEU A 4 6.89 -7.65 6.86
C LEU A 4 8.31 -7.21 6.44
N GLY A 5 9.22 -7.02 7.41
CA GLY A 5 10.59 -6.55 7.18
C GLY A 5 11.36 -7.39 6.14
N PRO A 6 11.33 -8.73 6.20
CA PRO A 6 11.97 -9.58 5.19
C PRO A 6 11.36 -9.48 3.78
N HIS A 7 10.15 -8.93 3.66
CA HIS A 7 9.41 -8.89 2.38
C HIS A 7 9.55 -7.56 1.64
N VAL A 8 9.88 -6.47 2.34
CA VAL A 8 10.17 -5.17 1.73
C VAL A 8 11.54 -5.18 1.03
N PRO A 9 11.74 -4.35 -0.03
CA PRO A 9 13.02 -4.25 -0.70
C PRO A 9 14.18 -4.00 0.30
N PRO A 10 15.33 -4.68 0.16
CA PRO A 10 16.46 -4.56 1.09
C PRO A 10 16.92 -3.12 1.34
N ARG A 11 16.81 -2.24 0.33
CA ARG A 11 17.13 -0.81 0.42
C ARG A 11 16.27 -0.02 1.42
N LEU A 12 15.13 -0.58 1.85
CA LEU A 12 14.18 0.05 2.78
C LEU A 12 14.18 -0.57 4.18
N THR A 13 14.89 -1.68 4.41
CA THR A 13 14.82 -2.40 5.71
C THR A 13 15.42 -1.61 6.87
N GLN A 14 16.35 -0.69 6.59
CA GLN A 14 17.01 0.17 7.57
C GLN A 14 16.39 1.57 7.67
N GLN A 15 15.35 1.87 6.87
CA GLN A 15 14.73 3.19 6.89
C GLN A 15 13.56 3.22 7.90
N PRO A 16 13.46 4.28 8.74
CA PRO A 16 12.35 4.42 9.65
C PRO A 16 11.04 4.66 8.86
N TRP A 17 9.98 3.97 9.27
CA TRP A 17 8.65 4.18 8.72
C TRP A 17 7.93 5.28 9.50
N HIS A 18 7.35 6.24 8.78
CA HIS A 18 6.58 7.33 9.37
C HIS A 18 5.10 7.22 9.01
N LEU A 19 4.22 7.47 10.00
CA LEU A 19 2.78 7.44 9.80
C LEU A 19 2.30 8.68 9.04
N LEU A 20 2.11 8.54 7.72
CA LEU A 20 1.63 9.61 6.85
C LEU A 20 0.13 9.90 7.02
N PHE A 21 -0.68 8.86 7.19
CA PHE A 21 -2.15 8.96 7.31
C PHE A 21 -2.71 7.86 8.20
N SER A 22 -3.72 8.18 9.04
CA SER A 22 -4.58 7.17 9.67
C SER A 22 -6.02 7.68 9.75
N THR A 23 -6.99 6.77 9.62
CA THR A 23 -8.41 7.15 9.68
C THR A 23 -8.83 7.70 11.04
N ALA A 24 -8.19 7.23 12.11
CA ALA A 24 -8.41 7.72 13.48
C ALA A 24 -7.94 9.18 13.69
N ARG A 25 -6.89 9.62 12.98
CA ARG A 25 -6.32 10.98 13.11
C ARG A 25 -6.80 11.94 12.03
N ASP A 26 -6.88 11.45 10.79
CA ASP A 26 -7.02 12.27 9.58
C ASP A 26 -8.41 12.12 8.91
N GLY A 27 -9.30 11.31 9.50
CA GLY A 27 -10.63 11.00 8.98
C GLY A 27 -10.60 10.01 7.80
N PHE A 28 -11.76 9.82 7.17
CA PHE A 28 -11.97 8.76 6.15
C PHE A 28 -11.92 9.27 4.70
N SER A 29 -11.43 10.49 4.47
CA SER A 29 -11.43 11.10 3.13
C SER A 29 -10.26 10.61 2.27
N LEU A 30 -10.56 10.01 1.11
CA LEU A 30 -9.57 9.69 0.07
C LEU A 30 -8.78 10.92 -0.38
N ARG A 31 -9.43 12.09 -0.48
CA ARG A 31 -8.74 13.35 -0.81
C ARG A 31 -7.64 13.68 0.20
N THR A 32 -7.90 13.48 1.49
CA THR A 32 -6.90 13.69 2.55
C THR A 32 -5.79 12.65 2.47
N LEU A 33 -6.12 11.37 2.23
CA LEU A 33 -5.14 10.30 1.99
C LEU A 33 -4.19 10.68 0.85
N TYR A 34 -4.70 11.06 -0.33
CA TYR A 34 -3.85 11.42 -1.47
C TYR A 34 -2.98 12.65 -1.23
N ARG A 35 -3.47 13.63 -0.46
CA ARG A 35 -2.68 14.81 -0.10
C ARG A 35 -1.53 14.47 0.85
N ARG A 36 -1.70 13.45 1.69
CA ARG A 36 -0.71 12.99 2.68
C ARG A 36 0.13 11.80 2.21
N GLY A 37 -0.20 11.18 1.08
CA GLY A 37 0.34 9.89 0.60
C GLY A 37 1.85 9.84 0.27
N GLY A 38 2.59 10.88 0.59
CA GLY A 38 4.04 10.99 0.38
C GLY A 38 4.42 11.73 -0.90
N GLN A 39 5.71 11.96 -1.06
CA GLN A 39 6.26 12.55 -2.28
C GLN A 39 6.29 11.51 -3.41
N SER A 40 6.23 11.97 -4.65
CA SER A 40 6.33 11.06 -5.81
C SER A 40 7.64 10.27 -5.75
N GLY A 41 7.54 8.94 -5.78
CA GLY A 41 8.69 8.03 -5.66
C GLY A 41 9.00 7.52 -4.25
N SER A 42 8.34 8.03 -3.21
CA SER A 42 8.45 7.44 -1.87
C SER A 42 7.67 6.12 -1.78
N PRO A 43 8.22 5.07 -1.15
CA PRO A 43 7.46 3.84 -0.90
C PRO A 43 6.33 4.09 0.08
N ALA A 44 5.26 3.32 -0.03
CA ALA A 44 4.10 3.39 0.84
C ALA A 44 3.70 2.01 1.35
N LEU A 45 3.34 1.94 2.62
CA LEU A 45 2.73 0.76 3.23
C LEU A 45 1.31 1.12 3.65
N LEU A 46 0.33 0.53 2.97
CA LEU A 46 -1.08 0.62 3.32
C LEU A 46 -1.42 -0.56 4.25
N LEU A 47 -1.85 -0.26 5.46
CA LEU A 47 -2.34 -1.23 6.42
C LEU A 47 -3.82 -0.94 6.71
N ILE A 48 -4.64 -1.95 6.50
CA ILE A 48 -6.08 -1.92 6.75
C ILE A 48 -6.37 -2.91 7.87
N ARG A 49 -7.16 -2.45 8.84
CA ARG A 49 -7.83 -3.31 9.81
C ARG A 49 -9.32 -3.18 9.58
N ASP A 50 -9.99 -4.28 9.30
CA ASP A 50 -11.44 -4.29 9.12
C ASP A 50 -12.18 -4.38 10.48
N THR A 51 -13.51 -4.42 10.41
CA THR A 51 -14.39 -4.51 11.58
C THR A 51 -14.37 -5.89 12.25
N GLU A 52 -13.81 -6.91 11.59
CA GLU A 52 -13.65 -8.28 12.10
C GLU A 52 -12.22 -8.52 12.62
N ALA A 53 -11.48 -7.44 12.88
CA ALA A 53 -10.11 -7.42 13.35
C ALA A 53 -9.09 -8.12 12.43
N GLN A 54 -9.43 -8.37 11.16
CA GLN A 54 -8.47 -8.86 10.18
C GLN A 54 -7.56 -7.73 9.73
N ALA A 55 -6.28 -8.04 9.60
CA ALA A 55 -5.27 -7.10 9.13
C ALA A 55 -4.74 -7.54 7.77
N PHE A 56 -4.77 -6.64 6.80
CA PHE A 56 -4.27 -6.86 5.45
C PHE A 56 -3.86 -5.54 4.82
N GLY A 57 -3.30 -5.59 3.62
CA GLY A 57 -2.94 -4.38 2.91
C GLY A 57 -1.97 -4.59 1.77
N ALA A 58 -1.22 -3.54 1.47
CA ALA A 58 -0.31 -3.50 0.34
C ALA A 58 0.97 -2.73 0.66
N PHE A 59 2.08 -3.22 0.14
CA PHE A 59 3.28 -2.42 -0.04
C PHE A 59 3.35 -1.95 -1.48
N SER A 60 3.70 -0.68 -1.69
CA SER A 60 4.04 -0.12 -2.99
C SER A 60 5.40 0.54 -2.94
N ALA A 61 6.22 0.33 -3.98
CA ALA A 61 7.45 1.09 -4.19
C ALA A 61 7.22 2.56 -4.59
N THR A 62 5.95 2.97 -4.70
CA THR A 62 5.54 4.32 -5.10
C THR A 62 4.46 4.88 -4.17
N ALA A 63 4.38 6.20 -4.09
CA ALA A 63 3.41 6.89 -3.24
C ALA A 63 1.95 6.62 -3.69
N ILE A 64 1.04 6.61 -2.72
CA ILE A 64 -0.39 6.48 -2.98
C ILE A 64 -0.91 7.84 -3.45
N ARG A 65 -1.38 7.90 -4.71
CA ARG A 65 -1.79 9.15 -5.35
C ARG A 65 -2.92 8.92 -6.35
N ARG A 66 -3.55 10.01 -6.76
CA ARG A 66 -4.46 10.00 -7.90
C ARG A 66 -3.71 9.79 -9.21
N SER A 67 -4.30 9.03 -10.12
CA SER A 67 -3.72 8.73 -11.42
C SER A 67 -4.79 8.47 -12.48
N LYS A 68 -4.53 8.89 -13.73
CA LYS A 68 -5.43 8.60 -14.86
C LYS A 68 -5.49 7.08 -15.15
N GLY A 69 -4.35 6.40 -15.08
CA GLY A 69 -4.23 4.95 -15.28
C GLY A 69 -3.55 4.25 -14.12
N PHE A 70 -3.30 2.94 -14.28
CA PHE A 70 -2.50 2.17 -13.34
C PHE A 70 -1.05 2.64 -13.32
N TYR A 71 -0.41 2.57 -12.16
CA TYR A 71 0.99 2.91 -11.93
C TYR A 71 1.60 1.98 -10.87
N GLY A 72 2.92 2.07 -10.70
CA GLY A 72 3.68 1.28 -9.74
C GLY A 72 4.67 0.35 -10.44
N THR A 73 5.28 -0.55 -9.68
CA THR A 73 6.26 -1.52 -10.16
C THR A 73 5.93 -2.93 -9.64
N GLY A 74 6.59 -3.94 -10.21
CA GLY A 74 6.51 -5.33 -9.76
C GLY A 74 7.01 -5.60 -8.34
N GLU A 75 7.60 -4.60 -7.66
CA GLU A 75 7.92 -4.68 -6.24
C GLU A 75 6.69 -4.52 -5.34
N THR A 76 5.56 -4.09 -5.90
CA THR A 76 4.28 -4.03 -5.21
C THR A 76 3.85 -5.44 -4.81
N PHE A 77 3.40 -5.59 -3.57
CA PHE A 77 2.84 -6.86 -3.09
C PHE A 77 1.66 -6.60 -2.16
N LEU A 78 0.74 -7.55 -2.14
CA LEU A 78 -0.34 -7.60 -1.15
C LEU A 78 0.07 -8.48 0.01
N PHE A 79 -0.51 -8.26 1.18
CA PHE A 79 -0.34 -9.14 2.33
C PHE A 79 -1.64 -9.27 3.11
N SER A 80 -1.80 -10.41 3.79
CA SER A 80 -2.84 -10.66 4.78
C SER A 80 -2.20 -11.31 6.00
N PHE A 81 -2.68 -10.99 7.20
CA PHE A 81 -2.29 -11.63 8.45
C PHE A 81 -3.22 -12.78 8.86
N SER A 82 -4.16 -13.17 7.98
CA SER A 82 -5.18 -14.18 8.28
C SER A 82 -5.04 -15.43 7.39
N PRO A 83 -4.95 -16.65 7.98
CA PRO A 83 -4.80 -16.95 9.41
C PRO A 83 -3.39 -16.65 9.95
N GLU A 84 -2.41 -16.54 9.06
CA GLU A 84 -1.03 -16.15 9.33
C GLU A 84 -0.55 -15.18 8.24
N LEU A 85 0.67 -14.64 8.39
CA LEU A 85 1.21 -13.73 7.39
C LEU A 85 1.40 -14.44 6.04
N LYS A 86 0.64 -14.03 5.03
CA LYS A 86 0.82 -14.42 3.64
C LYS A 86 1.11 -13.20 2.78
N VAL A 87 2.12 -13.32 1.92
CA VAL A 87 2.54 -12.26 0.99
C VAL A 87 2.30 -12.71 -0.45
N PHE A 88 1.57 -11.90 -1.20
CA PHE A 88 1.20 -12.13 -2.59
C PHE A 88 1.98 -11.17 -3.48
N ARG A 89 3.03 -11.69 -4.11
CA ARG A 89 3.89 -10.91 -5.02
C ARG A 89 3.30 -10.87 -6.42
N TRP A 90 3.77 -9.89 -7.20
CA TRP A 90 3.45 -9.80 -8.61
C TRP A 90 3.79 -11.09 -9.37
N THR A 91 2.86 -11.54 -10.21
CA THR A 91 2.98 -12.80 -10.96
C THR A 91 3.52 -12.62 -12.39
N GLY A 92 3.82 -11.38 -12.82
CA GLY A 92 4.23 -11.10 -14.20
C GLY A 92 3.09 -10.98 -15.22
N ARG A 93 1.82 -11.18 -14.82
CA ARG A 93 0.67 -11.27 -15.76
C ARG A 93 0.26 -9.92 -16.37
N ASN A 94 0.23 -8.86 -15.56
CA ASN A 94 -0.12 -7.51 -15.99
C ASN A 94 0.59 -6.47 -15.12
N ASN A 95 0.54 -5.20 -15.49
CA ASN A 95 1.18 -4.10 -14.75
C ASN A 95 0.17 -3.21 -14.01
N PHE A 96 -0.97 -3.77 -13.59
CA PHE A 96 -2.07 -3.02 -12.97
C PHE A 96 -1.95 -2.97 -11.45
N PHE A 97 -0.89 -2.33 -10.95
CA PHE A 97 -0.54 -2.35 -9.54
C PHE A 97 -1.41 -1.43 -8.68
N LEU A 98 -1.37 -0.11 -8.90
CA LEU A 98 -2.17 0.86 -8.14
C LEU A 98 -2.92 1.79 -9.09
N LYS A 99 -4.13 2.19 -8.70
CA LYS A 99 -4.86 3.29 -9.33
C LYS A 99 -5.66 4.03 -8.26
N GLY A 100 -5.52 5.34 -8.22
CA GLY A 100 -6.32 6.20 -7.34
C GLY A 100 -7.19 7.16 -8.14
N ASP A 101 -8.44 7.32 -7.74
CA ASP A 101 -9.37 8.32 -8.26
C ASP A 101 -10.09 9.05 -7.11
N VAL A 102 -11.00 9.97 -7.41
CA VAL A 102 -11.80 10.68 -6.40
C VAL A 102 -12.61 9.73 -5.52
N ASP A 103 -13.11 8.64 -6.10
CA ASP A 103 -14.06 7.74 -5.45
C ASP A 103 -13.44 6.42 -5.00
N LEU A 104 -12.22 6.10 -5.42
CA LEU A 104 -11.61 4.79 -5.14
C LEU A 104 -10.09 4.82 -5.05
N LEU A 105 -9.55 3.89 -4.27
CA LEU A 105 -8.17 3.42 -4.35
C LEU A 105 -8.21 1.93 -4.68
N MET A 106 -7.57 1.55 -5.79
CA MET A 106 -7.43 0.17 -6.26
C MET A 106 -5.98 -0.28 -6.12
N VAL A 107 -5.79 -1.52 -5.67
CA VAL A 107 -4.50 -2.21 -5.65
C VAL A 107 -4.68 -3.61 -6.23
N GLY A 108 -3.95 -3.93 -7.31
CA GLY A 108 -4.06 -5.20 -8.04
C GLY A 108 -5.34 -5.28 -8.88
N GLY A 109 -5.30 -4.75 -10.10
CA GLY A 109 -6.40 -4.82 -11.07
C GLY A 109 -6.17 -5.81 -12.21
N GLY A 110 -7.17 -5.88 -13.10
CA GLY A 110 -7.18 -6.77 -14.27
C GLY A 110 -7.96 -8.05 -14.06
#